data_AF-A0A015KJR3-F1
#
_entry.id   AF-A0A015KJR3-F1
#
_cell.length_a   1.000
_cell.length_b   1.000
_cell.length_c   1.000
_cell.angle_alpha   90.00
_cell.angle_beta   90.00
_cell.angle_gamma   90.00
#
_symmetry.space_group_name_H-M   'P 1'
#
loop_
_entity.id
_entity.type
_entity.pdbx_description
1 polymer ?
#
loop_
_entity_poly.entity_id
_entity_poly.type
_entity_poly.pdbx_seq_one_letter_code
_entity_poly.pdbx_strand_id
1 'polypeptide(L)'
;MKCLVFSHDIDDKMISPKIERQLNHEWEDLRVDSGHLFCVDVPSHYIGNTYNDLYSYLIKEHQAVPLGLYRCVTHRSGPHNYIYVNPDWDTIVKISDKVYLIASKLPKFTSNSTE
;
A
#
# COMPACT_ATOMS: atom_id res chain seq x y z
N MET A 1 20.00 -5.35 -6.09
CA MET A 1 19.35 -5.15 -4.78
C MET A 1 18.49 -3.90 -4.91
N LYS A 2 17.15 -3.99 -4.79
CA LYS A 2 16.27 -2.83 -4.93
C LYS A 2 16.04 -2.23 -3.54
N CYS A 3 16.43 -0.98 -3.33
CA CYS A 3 16.23 -0.25 -2.08
C CYS A 3 14.89 0.49 -2.13
N LEU A 4 14.09 0.41 -1.07
CA LEU A 4 12.87 1.20 -0.94
C LEU A 4 13.25 2.53 -0.29
N VAL A 5 13.24 3.62 -1.07
CA VAL A 5 13.58 4.96 -0.59
C VAL A 5 12.28 5.70 -0.30
N PHE A 6 12.05 6.04 0.98
CA PHE A 6 10.95 6.93 1.36
C PHE A 6 11.46 8.37 1.26
N SER A 7 11.26 9.02 0.11
CA SER A 7 11.52 10.46 -0.03
C SER A 7 10.27 11.24 0.39
N HIS A 8 10.46 12.23 1.26
CA HIS A 8 9.45 13.23 1.55
C HIS A 8 9.77 14.41 0.63
N ASP A 9 9.22 14.40 -0.60
CA ASP A 9 9.47 15.42 -1.62
C ASP A 9 8.80 16.76 -1.27
N ILE A 10 9.23 17.38 -0.15
CA ILE A 10 8.87 18.75 0.22
C ILE A 10 10.10 19.62 0.50
N ASP A 11 11.32 19.09 0.68
CA ASP A 11 12.52 19.93 0.87
C ASP A 11 13.72 19.52 -0.03
N ASP A 12 13.47 19.40 -1.34
CA ASP A 12 14.51 19.29 -2.40
C ASP A 12 15.49 20.48 -2.42
N LYS A 13 15.26 21.53 -1.63
CA LYS A 13 16.11 22.71 -1.58
C LYS A 13 17.36 22.55 -0.73
N MET A 14 17.54 21.43 -0.02
CA MET A 14 18.64 21.25 0.94
C MET A 14 19.55 20.03 0.69
N ILE A 15 19.49 19.43 -0.50
CA ILE A 15 20.43 18.35 -0.86
C ILE A 15 21.75 18.99 -1.34
N SER A 16 22.87 18.58 -0.74
CA SER A 16 24.19 19.07 -1.17
C SER A 16 24.46 18.70 -2.64
N PRO A 17 25.00 19.61 -3.46
CA PRO A 17 25.23 19.37 -4.90
C PRO A 17 26.18 18.20 -5.21
N LYS A 18 26.92 17.68 -4.21
CA LYS A 18 27.70 16.43 -4.34
C LYS A 18 26.82 15.18 -4.25
N ILE A 19 25.81 15.20 -3.39
CA ILE A 19 24.85 14.10 -3.20
C ILE A 19 23.92 14.04 -4.42
N GLU A 20 23.46 15.21 -4.89
CA GLU A 20 22.62 15.34 -6.09
C GLU A 20 23.29 14.73 -7.35
N ARG A 21 24.60 14.97 -7.55
CA ARG A 21 25.35 14.39 -8.68
C ARG A 21 25.55 12.88 -8.58
N GLN A 22 25.71 12.34 -7.37
CA GLN A 22 25.84 10.90 -7.15
C GLN A 22 24.48 10.21 -7.33
N LEU A 23 23.40 10.80 -6.81
CA LEU A 23 22.03 10.33 -7.01
C LEU A 23 21.65 10.35 -8.50
N ASN A 24 21.88 11.45 -9.21
CA ASN A 24 21.52 11.55 -10.64
C ASN A 24 22.24 10.52 -11.53
N HIS A 25 23.49 10.15 -11.19
CA HIS A 25 24.23 9.13 -11.94
C HIS A 25 23.78 7.69 -11.59
N GLU A 26 23.26 7.45 -10.39
CA GLU A 26 22.67 6.15 -10.01
C GLU A 26 21.20 6.01 -10.44
N TRP A 27 20.47 7.13 -10.55
CA TRP A 27 19.03 7.18 -10.86
C TRP A 27 18.73 7.14 -12.38
N GLU A 28 19.69 7.48 -13.24
CA GLU A 28 19.56 7.27 -14.69
C GLU A 28 19.62 5.76 -15.05
N ASP A 29 20.39 4.96 -14.31
CA ASP A 29 20.49 3.50 -14.50
C ASP A 29 19.42 2.71 -13.71
N LEU A 30 18.91 3.27 -12.62
CA LEU A 30 17.77 2.74 -11.88
C LEU A 30 16.52 3.46 -12.35
N ARG A 31 15.71 2.84 -13.23
CA ARG A 31 14.28 3.22 -13.37
C ARG A 31 13.66 3.21 -11.96
N VAL A 32 13.62 4.37 -11.30
CA VAL A 32 13.03 4.51 -9.98
C VAL A 32 11.53 4.44 -10.21
N ASP A 33 10.99 3.22 -10.17
CA ASP A 33 9.56 3.00 -10.02
C ASP A 33 9.20 3.55 -8.64
N SER A 34 8.83 4.84 -8.60
CA SER A 34 8.38 5.48 -7.37
C SER A 34 7.14 4.75 -6.86
N GLY A 35 7.13 4.42 -5.57
CA GLY A 35 5.98 3.83 -4.90
C GLY A 35 5.19 4.89 -4.17
N HIS A 36 3.91 5.04 -4.49
CA HIS A 36 3.00 5.92 -3.78
C HIS A 36 2.22 5.14 -2.73
N LEU A 37 1.99 5.75 -1.57
CA LEU A 37 1.11 5.20 -0.54
C LEU A 37 -0.35 5.46 -0.93
N PHE A 38 -1.13 4.39 -1.08
CA PHE A 38 -2.56 4.45 -1.32
C PHE A 38 -3.34 3.84 -0.16
N CYS A 39 -4.54 4.36 0.07
CA CYS A 39 -5.55 3.77 0.93
C CYS A 39 -6.75 3.41 0.06
N VAL A 40 -7.02 2.12 -0.12
CA VAL A 40 -8.06 1.62 -1.04
C VAL A 40 -9.07 0.74 -0.31
N ASP A 41 -10.29 0.66 -0.83
CA ASP A 41 -11.27 -0.31 -0.36
C ASP A 41 -10.79 -1.74 -0.66
N VAL A 42 -11.14 -2.67 0.23
CA VAL A 42 -10.85 -4.09 0.00
C VAL A 42 -11.63 -4.57 -1.23
N PRO A 43 -11.00 -5.26 -2.20
CA PRO A 43 -11.72 -5.83 -3.32
C PRO A 43 -12.81 -6.80 -2.84
N SER A 44 -14.02 -6.69 -3.38
CA SER A 44 -15.20 -7.40 -2.89
C SER A 44 -15.03 -8.92 -2.77
N HIS A 45 -14.27 -9.52 -3.68
CA HIS A 45 -13.98 -10.96 -3.71
C HIS A 45 -13.14 -11.46 -2.53
N TYR A 46 -12.47 -10.56 -1.79
CA TYR A 46 -11.62 -10.87 -0.64
C TYR A 46 -12.28 -10.53 0.70
N ILE A 47 -13.51 -10.01 0.69
CA ILE A 47 -14.29 -9.82 1.92
C ILE A 47 -14.62 -11.20 2.49
N GLY A 48 -14.27 -11.43 3.76
CA GLY A 48 -14.43 -12.71 4.43
C GLY A 48 -13.26 -13.68 4.24
N ASN A 49 -12.32 -13.39 3.34
CA ASN A 49 -11.09 -14.17 3.18
C ASN A 49 -10.01 -13.73 4.18
N THR A 50 -8.91 -14.46 4.22
CA THR A 50 -7.77 -14.12 5.08
C THR A 50 -6.97 -12.95 4.50
N TYR A 51 -6.27 -12.23 5.38
CA TYR A 51 -5.36 -11.18 4.96
C TYR A 51 -4.25 -11.71 4.06
N ASN A 52 -3.79 -12.96 4.26
CA ASN A 52 -2.81 -13.61 3.39
C ASN A 52 -3.31 -13.81 1.95
N ASP A 53 -4.59 -14.13 1.77
CA ASP A 53 -5.19 -14.24 0.43
C ASP A 53 -5.16 -12.90 -0.30
N LEU A 54 -5.58 -11.83 0.40
CA LEU A 54 -5.54 -10.46 -0.10
C LEU A 54 -4.11 -10.00 -0.37
N TYR A 55 -3.18 -10.30 0.54
CA TYR A 55 -1.77 -10.00 0.40
C TYR A 55 -1.19 -10.62 -0.86
N SER A 56 -1.42 -11.91 -1.04
CA SER A 56 -0.96 -12.68 -2.20
C SER A 56 -1.49 -12.10 -3.51
N TYR A 57 -2.75 -11.71 -3.55
CA TYR A 57 -3.38 -11.08 -4.71
C TYR A 57 -2.74 -9.72 -5.06
N LEU A 58 -2.57 -8.84 -4.06
CA LEU A 58 -2.02 -7.50 -4.28
C LEU A 58 -0.57 -7.55 -4.80
N ILE A 59 0.24 -8.48 -4.27
CA ILE A 59 1.62 -8.66 -4.73
C ILE A 59 1.66 -9.24 -6.15
N LYS A 60 0.91 -10.32 -6.41
CA LYS A 60 0.99 -11.07 -7.68
C LYS A 60 0.35 -10.32 -8.86
N GLU A 61 -0.83 -9.76 -8.64
CA GLU A 61 -1.64 -9.19 -9.73
C GLU A 61 -1.42 -7.69 -9.90
N HIS A 62 -1.06 -6.97 -8.83
CA HIS A 62 -0.98 -5.50 -8.85
C HIS A 62 0.41 -4.94 -8.54
N GLN A 63 1.40 -5.80 -8.25
CA GLN A 63 2.74 -5.37 -7.81
C GLN A 63 2.68 -4.36 -6.65
N ALA A 64 1.66 -4.52 -5.78
CA ALA A 64 1.37 -3.63 -4.68
C ALA A 64 1.76 -4.30 -3.37
N VAL A 65 2.50 -3.59 -2.52
CA VAL A 65 2.91 -4.07 -1.20
C VAL A 65 1.93 -3.55 -0.15
N PRO A 66 1.01 -4.38 0.36
CA PRO A 66 0.13 -3.97 1.44
C PRO A 66 0.91 -3.83 2.75
N LEU A 67 0.60 -2.79 3.52
CA LEU A 67 1.21 -2.47 4.81
C LEU A 67 0.32 -2.84 5.99
N GLY A 68 -0.99 -2.76 5.81
CA GLY A 68 -1.95 -3.03 6.87
C GLY A 68 -3.38 -2.63 6.52
N LEU A 69 -4.26 -2.82 7.50
CA LEU A 69 -5.69 -2.54 7.37
C LEU A 69 -6.05 -1.28 8.16
N TYR A 70 -6.84 -0.40 7.57
CA TYR A 70 -7.59 0.63 8.27
C TYR A 70 -8.97 0.08 8.60
N ARG A 71 -9.20 -0.21 9.87
CA ARG A 71 -10.34 -1.01 10.32
C ARG A 71 -11.23 -0.20 11.25
N CYS A 72 -12.53 -0.24 10.97
CA CYS A 72 -13.57 0.29 11.85
C CYS A 72 -14.08 -0.83 12.77
N VAL A 73 -14.19 -0.54 14.06
CA VAL A 73 -14.82 -1.41 15.06
C VAL A 73 -15.79 -0.63 15.93
N THR A 74 -16.83 -1.30 16.40
CA THR A 74 -17.72 -0.71 17.41
C THR A 74 -17.12 -0.92 18.79
N HIS A 75 -16.78 0.16 19.47
CA HIS A 75 -16.31 0.15 20.85
C HIS A 75 -17.11 1.16 21.67
N ARG A 76 -17.63 0.74 22.84
CA ARG A 76 -18.49 1.57 23.72
C ARG A 76 -19.63 2.28 22.96
N SER A 77 -20.34 1.52 22.13
CA SER A 77 -21.49 2.02 21.34
C SER A 77 -21.17 3.03 20.24
N GLY A 78 -19.89 3.26 19.92
CA GLY A 78 -19.48 4.17 18.84
C GLY A 78 -18.49 3.53 17.86
N PRO A 79 -18.48 3.96 16.58
CA PRO A 79 -17.48 3.52 15.62
C PRO A 79 -16.11 4.12 15.96
N HIS A 80 -15.08 3.28 15.99
CA HIS A 80 -13.70 3.68 16.21
C HIS A 80 -12.84 3.07 15.12
N ASN A 81 -12.03 3.91 14.47
CA ASN A 81 -11.10 3.47 13.45
C ASN A 81 -9.71 3.30 14.05
N TYR A 82 -8.98 2.29 13.61
CA TYR A 82 -7.57 2.11 13.92
C TYR A 82 -6.81 1.55 12.71
N ILE A 83 -5.49 1.72 12.74
CA ILE A 83 -4.58 1.13 11.76
C ILE A 83 -4.04 -0.17 12.36
N TYR A 84 -4.35 -1.29 11.72
CA TYR A 84 -3.78 -2.59 12.02
C TYR A 84 -2.61 -2.84 11.08
N VAL A 85 -1.41 -2.46 11.51
CA VAL A 85 -0.17 -2.64 10.75
C VAL A 85 0.25 -4.11 10.78
N ASN A 86 0.66 -4.65 9.63
CA ASN A 86 1.07 -6.05 9.46
C ASN A 86 0.16 -7.06 10.22
N PRO A 87 -1.13 -7.15 9.86
CA PRO A 87 -2.05 -8.10 10.46
C PRO A 87 -1.54 -9.54 10.36
N ASP A 88 -1.96 -10.38 11.31
CA ASP A 88 -1.71 -11.82 11.21
C ASP A 88 -2.28 -12.38 9.90
N TRP A 89 -1.58 -13.38 9.35
CA TRP A 89 -1.88 -13.96 8.04
C TRP A 89 -3.30 -14.53 7.94
N ASP A 90 -3.86 -15.02 9.05
CA ASP A 90 -5.22 -15.57 9.18
C ASP A 90 -6.29 -14.52 9.52
N THR A 91 -5.92 -13.24 9.65
CA THR A 91 -6.86 -12.15 9.94
C THR A 91 -7.94 -12.08 8.85
N ILE A 92 -9.21 -12.27 9.24
CA ILE A 92 -10.33 -12.14 8.30
C ILE A 92 -10.54 -10.68 7.90
N VAL A 93 -10.62 -10.42 6.61
CA VAL A 93 -10.83 -9.09 6.04
C VAL A 93 -12.32 -8.76 5.99
N LYS A 94 -12.69 -7.55 6.40
CA LYS A 94 -14.09 -7.09 6.50
C LYS A 94 -14.43 -6.11 5.38
N ILE A 95 -15.72 -6.00 5.06
CA ILE A 95 -16.23 -5.04 4.06
C ILE A 95 -15.93 -3.58 4.42
N SER A 96 -15.86 -3.28 5.72
CA SER A 96 -15.55 -1.94 6.24
C SER A 96 -14.05 -1.64 6.27
N ASP A 97 -13.20 -2.63 6.00
CA ASP A 97 -11.76 -2.43 6.02
C ASP A 97 -11.31 -1.71 4.75
N LYS A 98 -10.29 -0.87 4.91
CA LYS A 98 -9.48 -0.37 3.79
C LYS A 98 -8.07 -0.92 3.94
N VAL A 99 -7.34 -1.04 2.83
CA VAL A 99 -5.93 -1.44 2.83
C VAL A 99 -5.05 -0.22 2.57
N TYR A 100 -4.02 -0.06 3.38
CA TYR A 100 -2.86 0.76 3.03
C TYR A 100 -1.87 -0.07 2.23
N LEU A 101 -1.45 0.43 1.06
CA LEU A 101 -0.49 -0.26 0.20
C LEU A 101 0.46 0.73 -0.49
N ILE A 102 1.64 0.25 -0.88
CA ILE A 102 2.58 0.97 -1.72
C ILE A 102 2.55 0.36 -3.11
N ALA A 103 2.33 1.18 -4.13
CA ALA A 103 2.37 0.75 -5.54
C ALA A 103 2.80 1.91 -6.44
N SER A 104 3.28 1.61 -7.65
CA SER A 104 3.63 2.66 -8.62
C SER A 104 2.41 3.38 -9.18
N LYS A 105 1.27 2.70 -9.24
CA LYS A 105 -0.01 3.25 -9.70
C LYS A 105 -1.13 2.74 -8.79
N LEU A 106 -2.22 3.51 -8.71
CA LEU A 106 -3.41 3.11 -7.96
C LEU A 106 -3.97 1.79 -8.52
N PRO A 107 -4.06 0.72 -7.72
CA PRO A 107 -4.61 -0.56 -8.16
C PRO A 107 -6.08 -0.42 -8.58
N LYS A 108 -6.44 -1.03 -9.70
CA LYS A 108 -7.83 -1.07 -10.20
C LYS A 108 -8.39 -2.47 -9.98
N PHE A 109 -9.28 -2.61 -9.00
CA PHE A 109 -9.95 -3.87 -8.75
C PHE A 109 -11.14 -4.01 -9.69
N THR A 110 -11.19 -5.10 -10.46
CA THR A 110 -12.35 -5.41 -11.28
C THR A 110 -13.50 -5.84 -10.37
N SER A 111 -14.49 -4.96 -10.20
CA SER A 111 -15.80 -5.38 -9.69
C SER A 111 -16.46 -6.19 -10.80
N ASN A 112 -16.40 -7.51 -10.73
CA ASN A 112 -17.27 -8.35 -11.53
C ASN A 112 -18.70 -8.14 -11.01
N SER A 113 -19.37 -7.11 -11.53
CA SER A 113 -20.80 -6.92 -11.39
C SER A 113 -21.45 -8.00 -12.25
N THR A 114 -21.76 -9.16 -11.67
CA THR A 114 -22.70 -10.10 -12.28
C THR A 114 -24.07 -9.43 -12.34
N GLU A 115 -24.63 -9.36 -13.55
CA GLU A 115 -25.98 -8.92 -13.91
C GLU A 115 -27.08 -9.59 -13.07
#